data_AF-A0A7Z1QYK3-F1
#
_entry.id   AF-A0A7Z1QYK3-F1
#
_cell.length_a   1.000
_cell.length_b   1.000
_cell.length_c   1.000
_cell.angle_alpha   90.00
_cell.angle_beta   90.00
_cell.angle_gamma   90.00
#
_symmetry.space_group_name_H-M   'P 1'
#
loop_
_entity.id
_entity.type
_entity.pdbx_description
1 polymer ?
#
loop_
_entity_poly.entity_id
_entity_poly.type
_entity_poly.pdbx_seq_one_letter_code
_entity_poly.pdbx_strand_id
1 'polypeptide(L)' 'MEGVTNRSEFIRAAILAALDGACPLCHGTGVLSPRQRQHWDEFSANHSVETCGDCHESRIVCKV' A
#
# COMPACT_ATOMS: atom_id res chain seq x y z
N MET A 1 -13.92 -0.79 27.39
CA MET A 1 -13.97 0.32 26.42
C MET A 1 -14.23 1.67 27.10
N GLU A 2 -13.99 1.79 28.41
CA GLU A 2 -13.93 3.05 29.12
C GLU A 2 -12.47 3.51 29.14
N GLY A 3 -12.18 4.71 28.64
CA GLY A 3 -10.82 5.26 28.59
C GLY A 3 -10.46 6.03 27.32
N VAL A 4 -11.26 5.94 26.25
CA VAL A 4 -11.03 6.76 25.04
C VAL A 4 -11.66 8.14 25.25
N THR A 5 -10.82 9.09 25.63
CA THR A 5 -11.22 10.47 25.99
C THR A 5 -11.83 11.22 24.81
N ASN A 6 -11.42 10.91 23.57
CA ASN A 6 -11.99 11.47 22.34
C ASN A 6 -12.25 10.38 21.29
N ARG A 7 -13.49 9.91 21.27
CA ARG A 7 -13.93 8.81 20.39
C ARG A 7 -13.86 9.17 18.90
N SER A 8 -14.10 10.43 18.55
CA SER A 8 -14.02 10.89 17.16
C SER A 8 -12.58 10.88 16.63
N GLU A 9 -11.62 11.25 17.48
CA GLU A 9 -10.18 11.19 17.16
C GLU A 9 -9.72 9.73 16.98
N PHE A 10 -10.16 8.83 17.85
CA PHE A 10 -9.87 7.40 17.74
C PHE A 10 -10.42 6.78 16.43
N ILE A 11 -11.67 7.10 16.08
CA ILE A 11 -12.28 6.61 14.83
C ILE A 11 -11.56 7.21 13.60
N ARG A 12 -11.20 8.50 13.64
CA ARG A 12 -10.46 9.16 12.55
C ARG A 12 -9.08 8.56 12.35
N ALA A 13 -8.35 8.26 13.43
CA ALA A 13 -7.06 7.60 13.37
C ALA A 13 -7.16 6.17 12.82
N ALA A 14 -8.19 5.41 13.21
CA ALA A 14 -8.43 4.07 12.67
C ALA A 14 -8.80 4.09 11.17
N ILE A 15 -9.59 5.07 10.72
CA ILE A 15 -9.93 5.26 9.31
C ILE A 15 -8.70 5.69 8.49
N LEU A 16 -7.86 6.61 9.00
CA LEU A 16 -6.61 7.01 8.35
C LEU A 16 -5.60 5.85 8.27
N ALA A 17 -5.47 5.06 9.34
CA ALA A 17 -4.63 3.86 9.36
C ALA A 17 -5.13 2.77 8.39
N ALA A 18 -6.44 2.72 8.13
CA ALA A 18 -7.03 1.85 7.11
C ALA A 18 -6.86 2.39 5.67
N LEU A 19 -6.58 3.69 5.51
CA LEU A 19 -6.56 4.37 4.21
C LEU A 19 -5.16 4.69 3.66
N ASP A 20 -4.09 4.75 4.47
CA ASP A 20 -2.83 5.40 4.05
C ASP A 20 -1.54 4.65 4.44
N GLY A 21 -1.43 3.36 4.09
CA GLY A 21 -0.18 2.62 4.32
C GLY A 21 -0.23 1.11 4.03
N ALA A 22 -1.42 0.54 3.87
CA ALA A 22 -1.54 -0.82 3.37
C ALA A 22 -1.21 -0.87 1.88
N CYS A 23 -0.37 -1.83 1.47
CA CYS A 23 -0.09 -2.06 0.05
C CYS A 23 -1.41 -2.25 -0.72
N PRO A 24 -1.72 -1.44 -1.74
CA PRO A 24 -3.01 -1.49 -2.43
C PRO A 24 -3.20 -2.79 -3.23
N LEU A 25 -2.13 -3.53 -3.48
CA LEU A 25 -2.15 -4.77 -4.23
C LEU A 25 -2.47 -5.99 -3.35
N CYS A 26 -1.80 -6.11 -2.20
CA CYS A 26 -1.96 -7.25 -1.29
C CYS A 26 -2.84 -6.93 -0.08
N HIS A 27 -3.31 -5.68 0.05
CA HIS A 27 -4.07 -5.17 1.20
C HIS A 27 -3.38 -5.45 2.56
N GLY A 28 -2.05 -5.35 2.58
CA GLY A 28 -1.26 -5.57 3.80
C GLY A 28 -1.02 -7.04 4.18
N THR A 29 -1.47 -8.00 3.38
CA THR A 29 -1.23 -9.44 3.65
C THR A 29 0.22 -9.89 3.42
N GLY A 30 1.02 -9.10 2.71
CA GLY A 30 2.41 -9.42 2.36
C GLY A 30 2.56 -10.51 1.29
N VAL A 31 1.46 -11.09 0.79
CA VAL A 31 1.46 -12.12 -0.25
C VAL A 31 0.39 -11.85 -1.30
N LEU A 32 0.67 -12.17 -2.56
CA LEU A 32 -0.32 -12.10 -3.64
C LEU A 32 -0.99 -13.45 -3.82
N SER A 33 -2.32 -13.45 -3.94
CA SER A 33 -3.05 -14.61 -4.47
C SER A 33 -2.58 -14.94 -5.89
N PRO A 34 -2.81 -16.17 -6.40
CA PRO A 34 -2.38 -16.55 -7.73
C PRO A 34 -2.88 -15.61 -8.84
N ARG A 35 -4.12 -15.11 -8.74
CA ARG A 35 -4.69 -14.15 -9.71
C ARG A 35 -4.05 -12.77 -9.59
N GLN A 36 -3.87 -12.26 -8.37
CA GLN A 36 -3.17 -10.98 -8.17
C GLN A 36 -1.73 -11.03 -8.69
N ARG A 37 -1.05 -12.17 -8.53
CA ARG A 37 0.30 -12.35 -9.08
C ARG A 37 0.31 -12.31 -10.60
N GLN A 38 -0.60 -13.01 -11.26
CA GLN A 38 -0.75 -12.94 -12.72
C GLN A 38 -0.93 -11.48 -13.21
N HIS A 39 -1.84 -10.73 -12.58
CA HIS A 39 -2.05 -9.33 -12.95
C HIS A 39 -0.85 -8.43 -12.66
N TRP A 40 -0.11 -8.71 -11.58
CA TRP A 40 1.14 -8.03 -11.29
C TRP A 40 2.22 -8.31 -12.34
N ASP A 41 2.34 -9.56 -12.79
CA ASP A 41 3.30 -9.95 -13.82
C ASP A 41 3.00 -9.25 -15.15
N GLU A 42 1.73 -9.16 -15.54
CA GLU A 42 1.28 -8.40 -16.73
C GLU A 42 1.57 -6.90 -16.59
N PHE A 43 1.30 -6.31 -15.43
CA PHE A 43 1.55 -4.89 -15.16
C PHE A 43 3.06 -4.56 -15.16
N SER A 44 3.86 -5.38 -14.50
CA SER A 44 5.32 -5.22 -14.37
C SER A 44 6.11 -5.53 -15.65
N ALA A 45 5.46 -6.07 -16.68
CA ALA A 45 6.05 -6.17 -18.02
C ALA A 45 6.44 -4.78 -18.57
N ASN A 46 5.60 -3.77 -18.30
CA ASN A 46 5.77 -2.39 -18.80
C ASN A 46 6.11 -1.38 -17.68
N HIS A 47 6.28 -1.84 -16.44
CA HIS A 47 6.60 -1.00 -15.30
C HIS A 47 7.72 -1.62 -14.46
N SER A 48 8.63 -0.82 -13.90
CA SER A 48 9.66 -1.27 -12.96
C SER A 48 9.44 -0.68 -11.57
N VAL A 49 9.89 -1.41 -10.55
CA VAL A 49 10.06 -0.85 -9.20
C VAL A 49 11.50 -0.38 -9.08
N GLU A 50 11.69 0.90 -8.77
CA GLU A 50 12.99 1.53 -8.64
C GLU A 50 13.10 2.28 -7.30
N THR A 51 14.32 2.48 -6.84
CA THR A 51 14.59 3.33 -5.67
C THR A 51 14.66 4.79 -6.09
N CYS A 52 13.90 5.65 -5.44
CA CYS A 52 13.96 7.09 -5.66
C CYS A 52 15.32 7.65 -5.20
N GLY A 53 16.00 8.44 -6.03
CA GLY A 53 17.30 9.03 -5.67
C GLY A 53 17.24 10.08 -4.56
N ASP A 54 16.08 10.73 -4.38
CA ASP A 54 15.93 11.83 -3.41
C ASP A 54 15.54 11.30 -2.02
N CYS A 55 14.52 10.46 -1.94
CA CYS A 55 13.98 9.95 -0.67
C CYS A 55 14.34 8.50 -0.36
N HIS A 56 15.00 7.77 -1.28
CA HIS A 56 15.37 6.36 -1.14
C HIS A 56 14.20 5.37 -0.98
N GLU A 57 12.97 5.83 -1.19
CA GLU A 57 11.78 4.99 -1.17
C GLU A 57 11.58 4.23 -2.48
N SER A 58 10.88 3.10 -2.41
CA SER A 58 10.48 2.34 -3.60
C SER A 58 9.37 3.07 -4.36
N ARG A 59 9.54 3.25 -5.67
CA ARG A 59 8.53 3.82 -6.57
C ARG A 59 8.33 2.93 -7.79
N ILE A 60 7.11 2.91 -8.33
CA ILE A 60 6.82 2.27 -9.60
C ILE A 60 7.00 3.31 -10.72
N VAL A 61 7.71 2.96 -11.77
CA VAL A 61 7.93 3.80 -12.96
C VAL A 61 7.48 3.09 -14.22
N CYS A 62 6.97 3.84 -15.19
CA CYS A 62 6.65 3.30 -16.51
C CYS A 62 7.93 3.12 -17.33
N LYS A 63 8.08 1.97 -17.99
CA LYS A 63 9.05 1.81 -19.07
C LYS A 63 8.41 2.43 -20.32
N VAL A 64 8.84 3.64 -20.64
CA VAL A 64 8.44 4.37 -21.86
C VAL A 64 8.91 3.62 -23.09
#